data_AF-A0A2D4NZD0-F1
#
_entry.id   AF-A0A2D4NZD0-F1
#
_cell.length_a   1.000
_cell.length_b   1.000
_cell.length_c   1.000
_cell.angle_alpha   90.00
_cell.angle_beta   90.00
_cell.angle_gamma   90.00
#
_symmetry.space_group_name_H-M   'P 1'
#
loop_
_entity.id
_entity.type
_entity.pdbx_description
1 polymer ?
#
loop_
_entity_poly.entity_id
_entity_poly.type
_entity_poly.pdbx_seq_one_letter_code
_entity_poly.pdbx_strand_id
1 'polypeptide(L)'
;LLRFLRLYCEPTRLVLVLNTSPAEEEYFIDQLKTDNVAYLPRRVTNEIASSSRYEVYTQGGVIFATSRILVVDFLTDRIPADLITGILVYKAHRIIESCQEAFILRLYRQKNKQGFVKAFTDNALAFNTGFCHVERVMRNLFVRKLYLWPRFHAVVHSFLERHKPEVVEIHITVTPAMRAIQSSILDILNACLKELKQCNPALEVEDLSLENAIGTAFEKTIRHYLDPLWHQLGSKTKSLVQDLKILRTLLQYLTQYDCVTFLHLLESLKVSEKAFGQNSGWLFLDSSTSMFLNARSRVYRLSEDNASKKKKGSEKTEVKEAREQKRQLVLESSPKWEALGEVLKEIEKENANSEALGGPGRVLVCASDDRTCAQLKEYITLGAEAYLTRLYNRTFGSDKNASAPGPKNQREAKAHDKNGREPPAKRAKPEPSKPKSRKKKAELTLTQMLNRKEQENIKVEEEEEKEEEEEEEEEEE
;
A
#
# COMPACT_ATOMS: atom_id res chain seq x y z
N LEU A 1 18.64 23.31 -0.56
CA LEU A 1 18.28 23.81 -1.90
C LEU A 1 17.92 25.30 -1.88
N LEU A 2 16.92 25.73 -1.10
CA LEU A 2 16.40 27.11 -1.07
C LEU A 2 17.47 28.22 -0.98
N ARG A 3 18.43 28.10 -0.05
CA ARG A 3 19.52 29.09 0.08
C ARG A 3 20.43 29.18 -1.16
N PHE A 4 20.62 28.08 -1.88
CA PHE A 4 21.33 28.08 -3.15
C PHE A 4 20.50 28.70 -4.28
N LEU A 5 19.18 28.46 -4.30
CA LEU A 5 18.29 29.13 -5.25
C LEU A 5 18.36 30.64 -5.06
N ARG A 6 18.28 31.12 -3.82
CA ARG A 6 18.41 32.55 -3.48
C ARG A 6 19.73 33.16 -3.95
N LEU A 7 20.84 32.44 -3.82
CA LEU A 7 22.16 32.93 -4.27
C LEU A 7 22.27 33.00 -5.80
N TYR A 8 21.60 32.11 -6.52
CA TYR A 8 21.69 32.02 -7.98
C TYR A 8 20.51 32.66 -8.72
N CYS A 9 19.56 33.26 -8.01
CA CYS A 9 18.45 34.06 -8.56
C CYS A 9 18.92 35.44 -9.09
N GLU A 10 20.02 35.46 -9.85
CA GLU A 10 20.52 36.63 -10.56
C GLU A 10 20.23 36.47 -12.07
N PRO A 11 19.85 37.54 -12.79
CA PRO A 11 19.52 37.44 -14.22
C PRO A 11 20.73 37.09 -15.09
N THR A 12 21.95 37.33 -14.60
CA THR A 12 23.20 37.07 -15.34
C THR A 12 23.64 35.62 -15.32
N ARG A 13 23.05 34.78 -14.45
CA ARG A 13 23.45 33.38 -14.25
C ARG A 13 22.31 32.46 -14.63
N LEU A 14 22.62 31.40 -15.37
CA LEU A 14 21.66 30.36 -15.72
C LEU A 14 21.94 29.11 -14.89
N VAL A 15 20.99 28.72 -14.04
CA VAL A 15 21.06 27.50 -13.23
C VAL A 15 19.81 26.65 -13.46
N LEU A 16 20.04 25.39 -13.83
CA LEU A 16 18.95 24.43 -14.05
C LEU A 16 18.74 23.59 -12.79
N VAL A 17 17.49 23.40 -12.40
CA VAL A 17 17.11 22.50 -11.32
C VAL A 17 16.44 21.26 -11.91
N LEU A 18 16.99 20.09 -11.58
CA LEU A 18 16.52 18.78 -12.06
C LEU A 18 15.74 18.02 -10.97
N ASN A 19 14.79 17.20 -11.42
CA ASN A 19 14.08 16.19 -10.63
C ASN A 19 13.29 16.77 -9.44
N THR A 20 12.64 17.92 -9.66
CA THR A 20 11.66 18.54 -8.75
C THR A 20 10.25 18.07 -9.06
N SER A 21 9.37 18.13 -8.06
CA SER A 21 7.93 17.93 -8.24
C SER A 21 7.19 19.27 -8.31
N PRO A 22 6.04 19.35 -8.99
CA PRO A 22 5.33 20.63 -9.19
C PRO A 22 4.91 21.30 -7.87
N ALA A 23 4.50 20.51 -6.87
CA ALA A 23 4.15 21.02 -5.54
C ALA A 23 5.38 21.59 -4.80
N GLU A 24 6.55 20.97 -4.94
CA GLU A 24 7.79 21.49 -4.36
C GLU A 24 8.23 22.79 -5.05
N GLU A 25 8.08 22.88 -6.36
CA GLU A 25 8.38 24.09 -7.13
C GLU A 25 7.52 25.27 -6.67
N GLU A 26 6.21 25.06 -6.51
CA GLU A 26 5.27 26.07 -6.00
C GLU A 26 5.66 26.51 -4.59
N TYR A 27 5.95 25.56 -3.70
CA TYR A 27 6.44 25.87 -2.36
C TYR A 27 7.72 26.71 -2.36
N PHE A 28 8.71 26.36 -3.19
CA PHE A 28 9.95 27.14 -3.28
C PHE A 28 9.72 28.54 -3.85
N ILE A 29 8.84 28.67 -4.84
CA ILE A 29 8.49 29.96 -5.42
C ILE A 29 7.80 30.84 -4.37
N ASP A 30 6.85 30.32 -3.59
CA ASP A 30 6.12 31.10 -2.60
C ASP A 30 7.00 31.53 -1.41
N GLN A 31 7.94 30.67 -0.99
CA GLN A 31 8.95 31.05 0.00
C GLN A 31 9.87 32.16 -0.53
N LEU A 32 10.30 32.08 -1.80
CA LEU A 32 11.14 33.13 -2.41
C LEU A 32 10.38 34.44 -2.66
N LYS A 33 9.06 34.38 -2.90
CA LYS A 33 8.19 35.56 -2.93
C LYS A 33 8.13 36.22 -1.56
N THR A 34 7.98 35.44 -0.50
CA THR A 34 7.95 35.94 0.88
C THR A 34 9.27 36.62 1.26
N ASP A 35 10.38 36.08 0.78
CA ASP A 35 11.73 36.66 0.92
C ASP A 35 11.99 37.90 0.04
N ASN A 36 11.02 38.34 -0.78
CA ASN A 36 11.10 39.47 -1.71
C ASN A 36 12.31 39.41 -2.68
N VAL A 37 12.54 38.26 -3.32
CA VAL A 37 13.60 38.13 -4.33
C VAL A 37 13.17 38.78 -5.66
N ALA A 38 14.03 39.63 -6.22
CA ALA A 38 13.74 40.43 -7.42
C ALA A 38 13.48 39.61 -8.68
N TYR A 39 14.13 38.45 -8.83
CA TYR A 39 13.91 37.54 -9.95
C TYR A 39 13.49 36.15 -9.46
N LEU A 40 12.23 35.81 -9.73
CA LEU A 40 11.63 34.55 -9.33
C LEU A 40 12.03 33.42 -10.29
N PRO A 41 12.26 32.20 -9.78
CA PRO A 41 12.48 31.05 -10.63
C PRO A 41 11.31 30.82 -11.59
N ARG A 42 11.62 30.42 -12.83
CA ARG A 42 10.61 30.10 -13.84
C ARG A 42 10.47 28.61 -14.04
N ARG A 43 9.24 28.15 -14.27
CA ARG A 43 8.92 26.75 -14.58
C ARG A 43 8.76 26.58 -16.08
N VAL A 44 9.53 25.66 -16.66
CA VAL A 44 9.41 25.28 -18.07
C VAL A 44 8.59 24.00 -18.18
N THR A 45 7.36 24.16 -18.68
CA THR A 45 6.44 23.05 -18.97
C THR A 45 6.44 22.73 -20.48
N ASN A 46 5.82 21.61 -20.84
CA ASN A 46 5.67 21.20 -22.25
C ASN A 46 4.70 22.10 -23.05
N GLU A 47 3.97 22.97 -22.38
CA GLU A 47 2.99 23.87 -22.98
C GLU A 47 3.64 25.14 -23.56
N ILE A 48 4.89 25.43 -23.17
CA ILE A 48 5.63 26.58 -23.68
C ILE A 48 6.20 26.22 -25.06
N ALA A 49 5.84 27.03 -26.06
CA ALA A 49 6.32 26.87 -27.43
C ALA A 49 7.86 26.82 -27.49
N SER A 50 8.40 26.01 -28.40
CA SER A 50 9.84 25.78 -28.52
C SER A 50 10.66 27.05 -28.74
N SER A 51 10.09 28.06 -29.43
CA SER A 51 10.76 29.33 -29.68
C SER A 51 10.84 30.22 -28.43
N SER A 52 9.77 30.28 -27.62
CA SER A 52 9.79 31.08 -26.38
C SER A 52 10.64 30.43 -25.29
N ARG A 53 10.86 29.11 -25.33
CA ARG A 53 11.82 28.44 -24.42
C ARG A 53 13.24 28.96 -24.58
N TYR A 54 13.68 29.26 -25.81
CA TYR A 54 15.00 29.86 -26.06
C TYR A 54 15.16 31.22 -25.39
N GLU A 55 14.12 32.05 -25.48
CA GLU A 55 14.08 33.37 -24.86
C GLU A 55 14.15 33.27 -23.33
N VAL A 56 13.43 32.31 -22.74
CA VAL A 56 13.47 32.07 -21.29
C VAL A 56 14.87 31.63 -20.83
N TYR A 57 15.56 30.77 -21.58
CA TYR A 57 16.95 30.39 -21.25
C TYR A 57 17.92 31.57 -21.39
N THR A 58 17.71 32.43 -22.38
CA THR A 58 18.56 33.60 -22.66
C THR A 58 18.37 34.70 -21.61
N GLN A 59 17.14 34.85 -21.10
CA GLN A 59 16.83 35.79 -20.02
C GLN A 59 17.49 35.41 -18.69
N GLY A 60 17.94 34.16 -18.55
CA GLY A 60 18.70 33.69 -17.40
C GLY A 60 17.89 33.52 -16.12
N GLY A 61 18.62 33.30 -15.03
CA GLY A 61 18.12 32.96 -13.71
C GLY A 61 17.98 31.45 -13.46
N VAL A 62 17.19 31.13 -12.43
CA VAL A 62 16.94 29.74 -12.02
C VAL A 62 15.72 29.19 -12.76
N ILE A 63 15.90 28.04 -13.41
CA ILE A 63 14.85 27.41 -14.19
C ILE A 63 14.59 26.00 -13.68
N PHE A 64 13.32 25.73 -13.37
CA PHE A 64 12.80 24.39 -13.14
C PHE A 64 12.38 23.79 -14.47
N ALA A 65 12.94 22.65 -14.82
CA ALA A 65 12.62 21.97 -16.06
C ALA A 65 12.56 20.46 -15.87
N THR A 66 11.68 19.82 -16.63
CA THR A 66 11.57 18.36 -16.63
C THR A 66 12.67 17.73 -17.47
N SER A 67 13.10 16.53 -17.08
CA SER A 67 14.19 15.79 -17.73
C SER A 67 13.95 15.60 -19.23
N ARG A 68 12.72 15.24 -19.62
CA ARG A 68 12.36 15.00 -21.03
C ARG A 68 12.57 16.22 -21.91
N ILE A 69 12.13 17.39 -21.45
CA ILE A 69 12.23 18.65 -22.21
C ILE A 69 13.70 19.03 -22.36
N LEU A 70 14.47 18.94 -21.26
CA LEU A 70 15.89 19.27 -21.29
C LEU A 70 16.69 18.36 -22.22
N VAL A 71 16.40 17.06 -22.26
CA VAL A 71 17.08 16.15 -23.20
C VAL A 71 16.89 16.61 -24.65
N VAL A 72 15.67 16.95 -25.05
CA VAL A 72 15.38 17.44 -26.40
C VAL A 72 16.10 18.77 -26.66
N ASP A 73 16.11 19.67 -25.68
CA ASP A 73 16.75 20.99 -25.82
C ASP A 73 18.27 20.92 -25.91
N PHE A 74 18.89 19.97 -25.21
CA PHE A 74 20.34 19.73 -25.29
C PHE A 74 20.76 19.01 -26.58
N LEU A 75 19.89 18.14 -27.14
CA LEU A 75 20.15 17.43 -28.40
C LEU A 75 19.92 18.31 -29.64
N THR A 76 18.96 19.24 -29.56
CA THR A 76 18.64 20.17 -30.64
C THR A 76 19.40 21.49 -30.55
N ASP A 77 20.37 21.57 -29.63
CA ASP A 77 21.26 22.71 -29.40
C ASP A 77 20.52 24.04 -29.20
N ARG A 78 19.32 23.96 -28.61
CA ARG A 78 18.49 25.14 -28.31
C ARG A 78 18.97 25.86 -27.07
N ILE A 79 19.39 25.12 -26.05
CA ILE A 79 19.93 25.75 -24.84
C ILE A 79 21.41 26.09 -25.06
N PRO A 80 21.85 27.35 -24.81
CA PRO A 80 23.26 27.70 -24.88
C PRO A 80 24.01 27.04 -23.72
N ALA A 81 24.53 25.83 -23.96
CA ALA A 81 25.16 25.01 -22.93
C ALA A 81 26.38 25.68 -22.27
N ASP A 82 27.08 26.53 -23.01
CA ASP A 82 28.27 27.25 -22.55
C ASP A 82 27.95 28.30 -21.48
N LEU A 83 26.76 28.91 -21.55
CA LEU A 83 26.30 29.95 -20.62
C LEU A 83 25.73 29.39 -19.30
N ILE A 84 25.54 28.07 -19.23
CA ILE A 84 24.99 27.41 -18.03
C ILE A 84 26.03 27.47 -16.91
N THR A 85 25.73 28.22 -15.86
CA THR A 85 26.61 28.37 -14.70
C THR A 85 26.70 27.07 -13.87
N GLY A 86 25.60 26.32 -13.80
CA GLY A 86 25.60 25.03 -13.12
C GLY A 86 24.24 24.32 -13.13
N ILE A 87 24.27 23.07 -12.68
CA ILE A 87 23.09 22.21 -12.54
C ILE A 87 22.93 21.81 -11.07
N LEU A 88 21.73 22.02 -10.54
CA LEU A 88 21.30 21.57 -9.23
C LEU A 88 20.40 20.34 -9.39
N VAL A 89 20.87 19.22 -8.88
CA VAL A 89 20.13 17.96 -8.91
C VAL A 89 19.41 17.78 -7.57
N TYR A 90 18.09 17.63 -7.60
CA TYR A 90 17.29 17.24 -6.44
C TYR A 90 17.02 15.73 -6.44
N LYS A 91 16.77 15.15 -5.26
CA LYS A 91 16.48 13.70 -5.09
C LYS A 91 17.49 12.80 -5.83
N ALA A 92 18.78 13.03 -5.59
CA ALA A 92 19.85 12.36 -6.34
C ALA A 92 19.85 10.82 -6.24
N HIS A 93 19.23 10.25 -5.20
CA HIS A 93 19.04 8.80 -5.04
C HIS A 93 18.24 8.12 -6.17
N ARG A 94 17.52 8.89 -7.01
CA ARG A 94 16.80 8.33 -8.17
C ARG A 94 17.66 8.20 -9.42
N ILE A 95 18.90 8.68 -9.41
CA ILE A 95 19.74 8.73 -10.60
C ILE A 95 20.46 7.41 -10.78
N ILE A 96 19.98 6.63 -11.74
CA ILE A 96 20.60 5.39 -12.23
C ILE A 96 21.22 5.68 -13.61
N GLU A 97 22.17 4.86 -14.06
CA GLU A 97 22.85 5.01 -15.36
C GLU A 97 21.90 5.09 -16.57
N SER A 98 20.75 4.41 -16.49
CA SER A 98 19.72 4.38 -17.55
C SER A 98 18.73 5.54 -17.47
N CYS A 99 18.82 6.41 -16.45
CA CYS A 99 17.90 7.52 -16.28
C CYS A 99 18.26 8.70 -17.20
N GLN A 100 17.23 9.46 -17.58
CA GLN A 100 17.38 10.66 -18.42
C GLN A 100 18.30 11.72 -17.79
N GLU A 101 18.32 11.82 -16.45
CA GLU A 101 19.18 12.78 -15.75
C GLU A 101 20.67 12.50 -15.93
N ALA A 102 21.08 11.24 -15.90
CA ALA A 102 22.47 10.86 -16.15
C ALA A 102 22.88 11.22 -17.58
N PHE A 103 21.95 11.10 -18.54
CA PHE A 103 22.17 11.49 -19.92
C PHE A 103 22.30 13.01 -20.08
N ILE A 104 21.44 13.80 -19.42
CA ILE A 104 21.53 15.27 -19.41
C ILE A 104 22.88 15.72 -18.85
N LEU A 105 23.31 15.16 -17.73
CA LEU A 105 24.60 15.51 -17.12
C LEU A 105 25.78 15.16 -18.02
N ARG A 106 25.70 14.05 -18.76
CA ARG A 106 26.71 13.67 -19.75
C ARG A 106 26.77 14.66 -20.92
N LEU A 107 25.63 15.04 -21.50
CA LEU A 107 25.57 16.06 -22.56
C LEU A 107 26.08 17.42 -22.07
N TYR A 108 25.69 17.81 -20.85
CA TYR A 108 26.15 19.03 -20.21
C TYR A 108 27.68 19.06 -20.06
N ARG A 109 28.30 17.97 -19.58
CA ARG A 109 29.75 17.87 -19.40
C ARG A 109 30.55 17.82 -20.69
N GLN A 110 29.95 17.36 -21.79
CA GLN A 110 30.61 17.37 -23.11
C GLN A 110 30.80 18.80 -23.61
N LYS A 111 29.77 19.65 -23.46
CA LYS A 111 29.79 21.04 -23.93
C LYS A 111 30.43 22.00 -22.93
N ASN A 112 30.06 21.88 -21.65
CA ASN A 112 30.48 22.81 -20.60
C ASN A 112 31.33 22.14 -19.52
N LYS A 113 32.59 22.56 -19.44
CA LYS A 113 33.56 22.10 -18.42
C LYS A 113 33.68 23.04 -17.23
N GLN A 114 33.24 24.28 -17.34
CA GLN A 114 33.42 25.31 -16.31
C GLN A 114 32.33 25.26 -15.24
N GLY A 115 31.09 24.91 -15.62
CA GLY A 115 29.98 24.97 -14.69
C GLY A 115 29.96 23.84 -13.65
N PHE A 116 29.32 24.11 -12.52
CA PHE A 116 29.30 23.22 -11.37
C PHE A 116 28.08 22.30 -11.37
N VAL A 117 28.23 21.12 -10.78
CA VAL A 117 27.11 20.21 -10.49
C VAL A 117 27.03 20.04 -8.97
N LYS A 118 25.84 20.25 -8.41
CA LYS A 118 25.57 19.97 -6.99
C LYS A 118 24.35 19.07 -6.88
N ALA A 119 24.50 17.99 -6.13
CA ALA A 119 23.44 17.02 -5.91
C ALA A 119 22.98 17.06 -4.45
N PHE A 120 21.67 17.17 -4.25
CA PHE A 120 21.03 17.09 -2.95
C PHE A 120 20.18 15.83 -2.86
N THR A 121 20.27 15.16 -1.72
CA THR A 121 19.49 13.96 -1.42
C THR A 121 19.23 13.89 0.07
N ASP A 122 18.06 13.41 0.42
CA ASP A 122 17.53 13.22 1.76
C ASP A 122 17.50 11.74 2.16
N ASN A 123 17.24 10.86 1.20
CA ASN A 123 17.14 9.42 1.42
C ASN A 123 18.51 8.74 1.36
N ALA A 124 19.09 8.46 2.53
CA ALA A 124 20.34 7.70 2.66
C ALA A 124 20.14 6.19 2.44
N LEU A 125 18.97 5.63 2.80
CA LEU A 125 18.67 4.19 2.70
C LEU A 125 18.73 3.70 1.25
N ALA A 126 18.29 4.53 0.30
CA ALA A 126 18.37 4.22 -1.12
C ALA A 126 19.81 4.04 -1.64
N PHE A 127 20.81 4.59 -0.95
CA PHE A 127 22.22 4.37 -1.32
C PHE A 127 22.82 3.09 -0.72
N ASN A 128 22.12 2.46 0.22
CA ASN A 128 22.56 1.23 0.86
C ASN A 128 22.14 -0.03 0.07
N THR A 129 21.32 0.12 -0.98
CA THR A 129 20.88 -1.02 -1.79
C THR A 129 21.93 -1.38 -2.82
N GLY A 130 22.48 -2.60 -2.70
CA GLY A 130 23.39 -3.19 -3.67
C GLY A 130 24.86 -2.76 -3.54
N PHE A 131 25.73 -3.38 -4.34
CA PHE A 131 27.17 -3.20 -4.28
C PHE A 131 27.62 -1.84 -4.88
N CYS A 132 28.40 -1.07 -4.11
CA CYS A 132 29.02 0.20 -4.51
C CYS A 132 28.08 1.22 -5.21
N HIS A 133 26.82 1.30 -4.78
CA HIS A 133 25.83 2.19 -5.42
C HIS A 133 26.23 3.68 -5.35
N VAL A 134 26.77 4.14 -4.21
CA VAL A 134 27.21 5.53 -4.03
C VAL A 134 28.25 5.95 -5.06
N GLU A 135 29.29 5.14 -5.26
CA GLU A 135 30.36 5.44 -6.22
C GLU A 135 29.84 5.53 -7.65
N ARG A 136 28.93 4.61 -8.01
CA ARG A 136 28.27 4.60 -9.33
C ARG A 136 27.45 5.87 -9.54
N VAL A 137 26.66 6.28 -8.54
CA VAL A 137 25.88 7.52 -8.62
C VAL A 137 26.79 8.75 -8.68
N MET A 138 27.86 8.79 -7.88
CA MET A 138 28.84 9.90 -7.93
C MET A 138 29.52 10.02 -9.30
N ARG A 139 29.85 8.88 -9.93
CA ARG A 139 30.39 8.84 -11.30
C ARG A 139 29.39 9.38 -12.31
N ASN A 140 28.12 8.99 -12.22
CA ASN A 140 27.06 9.50 -13.09
C ASN A 140 26.77 11.00 -12.91
N LEU A 141 26.92 11.48 -11.68
CA LEU A 141 26.76 12.90 -11.34
C LEU A 141 27.97 13.75 -11.71
N PHE A 142 29.11 13.13 -12.07
CA PHE A 142 30.39 13.81 -12.30
C PHE A 142 30.83 14.67 -11.11
N VAL A 143 30.64 14.16 -9.89
CA VAL A 143 31.05 14.81 -8.64
C VAL A 143 32.21 14.06 -7.99
N ARG A 144 33.17 14.81 -7.41
CA ARG A 144 34.37 14.23 -6.78
C ARG A 144 34.29 14.13 -5.26
N LYS A 145 33.55 15.05 -4.63
CA LYS A 145 33.46 15.16 -3.17
C LYS A 145 32.09 14.74 -2.70
N LEU A 146 32.05 13.88 -1.69
CA LEU A 146 30.84 13.50 -0.96
C LEU A 146 30.86 14.20 0.41
N TYR A 147 29.78 14.89 0.74
CA TYR A 147 29.61 15.51 2.06
C TYR A 147 28.49 14.79 2.80
N LEU A 148 28.85 14.10 3.88
CA LEU A 148 27.90 13.41 4.75
C LEU A 148 27.57 14.31 5.95
N TRP A 149 26.29 14.59 6.15
CA TRP A 149 25.79 15.39 7.26
C TRP A 149 24.73 14.62 8.07
N PRO A 150 25.14 13.63 8.87
CA PRO A 150 24.21 12.89 9.72
C PRO A 150 23.73 13.73 10.91
N ARG A 151 22.59 13.35 11.50
CA ARG A 151 22.01 14.05 12.67
C ARG A 151 22.92 14.01 13.90
N PHE A 152 23.73 12.98 14.05
CA PHE A 152 24.68 12.82 15.15
C PHE A 152 26.00 13.58 14.96
N HIS A 153 26.18 14.33 13.86
CA HIS A 153 27.38 15.12 13.65
C HIS A 153 27.54 16.18 14.76
N ALA A 154 28.74 16.32 15.33
CA ALA A 154 28.99 17.12 16.55
C ALA A 154 28.48 18.58 16.45
N VAL A 155 28.68 19.23 15.29
CA VAL A 155 28.21 20.61 15.05
C VAL A 155 26.68 20.68 15.03
N VAL A 156 26.02 19.67 14.43
CA VAL A 156 24.55 19.62 14.33
C VAL A 156 23.95 19.30 15.69
N HIS A 157 24.53 18.33 16.40
CA HIS A 157 24.11 17.95 17.74
C HIS A 157 24.17 19.15 18.68
N SER A 158 25.33 19.78 18.84
CA SER A 158 25.52 20.95 19.72
C SER A 158 24.60 22.14 19.40
N PHE A 159 24.13 22.28 18.15
CA PHE A 159 23.14 23.29 17.79
C PHE A 159 21.72 22.87 18.19
N LEU A 160 21.32 21.63 17.87
CA LEU A 160 20.00 21.08 18.17
C LEU A 160 19.78 20.87 19.68
N GLU A 161 20.85 20.65 20.45
CA GLU A 161 20.75 20.46 21.90
C GLU A 161 20.29 21.71 22.65
N ARG A 162 20.50 22.90 22.08
CA ARG A 162 20.15 24.18 22.73
C ARG A 162 18.65 24.35 22.91
N HIS A 163 17.85 23.80 22.00
CA HIS A 163 16.39 23.94 22.00
C HIS A 163 15.76 22.60 21.62
N LYS A 164 15.75 21.66 22.56
CA LYS A 164 15.10 20.35 22.38
C LYS A 164 13.60 20.48 22.71
N PRO A 165 12.70 19.99 21.85
CA PRO A 165 11.31 19.80 22.25
C PRO A 165 11.22 18.68 23.28
N GLU A 166 10.37 18.87 24.30
CA GLU A 166 10.04 17.82 25.25
C GLU A 166 9.13 16.78 24.58
N VAL A 167 9.45 15.50 24.74
CA VAL A 167 8.71 14.39 24.15
C VAL A 167 8.18 13.52 25.27
N VAL A 168 6.87 13.32 25.29
CA VAL A 168 6.19 12.43 26.23
C VAL A 168 5.81 11.15 25.47
N GLU A 169 6.44 10.03 25.81
CA GLU A 169 6.19 8.73 25.18
C GLU A 169 5.12 7.94 25.94
N ILE A 170 3.95 7.76 25.31
CA ILE A 170 2.83 7.03 25.90
C ILE A 170 2.77 5.62 25.31
N HIS A 171 2.94 4.62 26.18
CA HIS A 171 2.91 3.21 25.81
C HIS A 171 1.48 2.69 25.82
N ILE A 172 0.93 2.41 24.63
CA ILE A 172 -0.44 1.89 24.48
C ILE A 172 -0.38 0.40 24.15
N THR A 173 -0.93 -0.44 25.02
CA THR A 173 -1.00 -1.88 24.79
C THR A 173 -2.13 -2.24 23.82
N VAL A 174 -1.83 -3.05 22.81
CA VAL A 174 -2.86 -3.63 21.93
C VAL A 174 -3.72 -4.64 22.69
N THR A 175 -4.98 -4.73 22.32
CA THR A 175 -5.92 -5.66 22.96
C THR A 175 -5.57 -7.12 22.62
N PRO A 176 -5.94 -8.09 23.49
CA PRO A 176 -5.64 -9.50 23.25
C PRO A 176 -6.20 -10.03 21.92
N ALA A 177 -7.39 -9.59 21.52
CA ALA A 177 -7.99 -9.96 20.23
C ALA A 177 -7.19 -9.42 19.04
N MET A 178 -6.73 -8.16 19.11
CA MET A 178 -5.85 -7.59 18.08
C MET A 178 -4.50 -8.32 18.00
N ARG A 179 -3.92 -8.69 19.15
CA ARG A 179 -2.67 -9.47 19.20
C ARG A 179 -2.84 -10.85 18.54
N ALA A 180 -3.95 -11.54 18.79
CA ALA A 180 -4.24 -12.82 18.17
C ALA A 180 -4.39 -12.70 16.64
N ILE A 181 -5.05 -11.64 16.16
CA ILE A 181 -5.15 -11.33 14.72
C ILE A 181 -3.77 -11.02 14.14
N GLN A 182 -2.95 -10.20 14.81
CA GLN A 182 -1.61 -9.85 14.37
C GLN A 182 -0.71 -11.09 14.26
N SER A 183 -0.71 -11.96 15.27
CA SER A 183 0.05 -13.22 15.24
C SER A 183 -0.39 -14.08 14.06
N SER A 184 -1.71 -14.21 13.86
CA SER A 184 -2.26 -14.99 12.75
C SER A 184 -1.84 -14.45 11.39
N ILE A 185 -1.83 -13.12 11.21
CA ILE A 185 -1.37 -12.48 9.95
C ILE A 185 0.14 -12.71 9.75
N LEU A 186 0.95 -12.59 10.79
CA LEU A 186 2.40 -12.82 10.71
C LEU A 186 2.74 -14.28 10.39
N ASP A 187 2.00 -15.23 10.96
CA ASP A 187 2.16 -16.66 10.66
C ASP A 187 1.83 -16.97 9.20
N ILE A 188 0.74 -16.39 8.69
CA ILE A 188 0.37 -16.52 7.27
C ILE A 188 1.42 -15.86 6.38
N LEU A 189 1.87 -14.65 6.73
CA LEU A 189 2.90 -13.94 5.98
C LEU A 189 4.21 -14.75 5.90
N ASN A 190 4.62 -15.37 7.02
CA ASN A 190 5.79 -16.23 7.09
C ASN A 190 5.63 -17.50 6.23
N ALA A 191 4.44 -18.11 6.25
CA ALA A 191 4.14 -19.26 5.38
C ALA A 191 4.23 -18.88 3.89
N CYS A 192 3.59 -17.78 3.47
CA CYS A 192 3.66 -17.28 2.09
C CYS A 192 5.10 -16.91 1.68
N LEU A 193 5.90 -16.36 2.60
CA LEU A 193 7.30 -16.00 2.34
C LEU A 193 8.18 -17.25 2.15
N LYS A 194 7.97 -18.29 2.95
CA LYS A 194 8.64 -19.60 2.78
C LYS A 194 8.28 -20.23 1.44
N GLU A 195 7.01 -20.18 1.06
CA GLU A 195 6.55 -20.71 -0.23
C GLU A 195 7.12 -19.92 -1.42
N LEU A 196 7.20 -18.59 -1.30
CA LEU A 196 7.83 -17.74 -2.31
C LEU A 196 9.33 -18.06 -2.46
N LYS A 197 10.03 -18.30 -1.34
CA LYS A 197 11.44 -18.70 -1.31
C LYS A 197 11.66 -20.06 -1.97
N GLN A 198 10.77 -21.03 -1.73
CA GLN A 198 10.85 -22.34 -2.37
C GLN A 198 10.64 -22.26 -3.88
N CYS A 199 9.72 -21.41 -4.35
CA CYS A 199 9.45 -21.28 -5.78
C CYS A 199 10.57 -20.55 -6.55
N ASN A 200 11.36 -19.70 -5.88
CA ASN A 200 12.38 -18.86 -6.51
C ASN A 200 13.71 -18.94 -5.73
N PRO A 201 14.53 -19.98 -5.96
CA PRO A 201 15.84 -20.11 -5.29
C PRO A 201 16.86 -19.04 -5.74
N ALA A 202 16.59 -18.36 -6.86
CA ALA A 202 17.42 -17.26 -7.37
C ALA A 202 17.26 -15.94 -6.58
N LEU A 203 16.25 -15.83 -5.71
CA LEU A 203 16.09 -14.67 -4.85
C LEU A 203 16.99 -14.78 -3.61
N GLU A 204 17.82 -13.77 -3.40
CA GLU A 204 18.84 -13.72 -2.36
C GLU A 204 18.20 -13.75 -0.96
N VAL A 205 18.65 -14.70 -0.13
CA VAL A 205 17.98 -15.12 1.12
C VAL A 205 17.91 -14.03 2.19
N GLU A 206 18.80 -13.04 2.13
CA GLU A 206 18.98 -12.01 3.17
C GLU A 206 17.88 -10.93 3.11
N ASP A 207 17.34 -10.64 1.93
CA ASP A 207 16.29 -9.61 1.75
C ASP A 207 14.88 -10.14 2.05
N LEU A 208 14.66 -11.46 2.06
CA LEU A 208 13.37 -12.12 2.31
C LEU A 208 13.22 -12.59 3.77
N SER A 209 13.57 -11.73 4.71
CA SER A 209 13.28 -11.94 6.13
C SER A 209 11.88 -11.42 6.49
N LEU A 210 11.29 -11.97 7.57
CA LEU A 210 10.00 -11.50 8.09
C LEU A 210 10.07 -10.02 8.52
N GLU A 211 11.21 -9.59 9.06
CA GLU A 211 11.44 -8.21 9.51
C GLU A 211 11.42 -7.23 8.33
N ASN A 212 12.09 -7.60 7.24
CA ASN A 212 12.07 -6.81 6.01
C ASN A 212 10.66 -6.78 5.40
N ALA A 213 9.93 -7.90 5.44
CA ALA A 213 8.59 -8.03 4.87
C ALA A 213 7.57 -7.05 5.48
N ILE A 214 7.73 -6.69 6.76
CA ILE A 214 6.87 -5.69 7.44
C ILE A 214 7.20 -4.27 6.96
N GLY A 215 8.46 -4.02 6.60
CA GLY A 215 8.95 -2.71 6.20
C GLY A 215 8.36 -2.19 4.89
N THR A 216 8.24 -0.86 4.78
CA THR A 216 7.63 -0.24 3.60
C THR A 216 8.43 -0.44 2.31
N ALA A 217 9.76 -0.59 2.46
CA ALA A 217 10.70 -0.79 1.38
C ALA A 217 10.58 -2.15 0.66
N PHE A 218 10.02 -3.17 1.32
CA PHE A 218 9.95 -4.54 0.80
C PHE A 218 9.25 -4.67 -0.55
N GLU A 219 8.16 -3.92 -0.76
CA GLU A 219 7.44 -3.97 -2.04
C GLU A 219 8.32 -3.41 -3.17
N LYS A 220 9.18 -2.42 -2.87
CA LYS A 220 10.11 -1.86 -3.85
C LYS A 220 11.25 -2.81 -4.15
N THR A 221 11.79 -3.51 -3.14
CA THR A 221 12.85 -4.51 -3.34
C THR A 221 12.32 -5.70 -4.13
N ILE A 222 11.15 -6.24 -3.77
CA ILE A 222 10.49 -7.32 -4.54
C ILE A 222 10.27 -6.89 -5.99
N ARG A 223 9.73 -5.69 -6.24
CA ARG A 223 9.55 -5.23 -7.62
C ARG A 223 10.89 -5.08 -8.34
N HIS A 224 11.92 -4.58 -7.69
CA HIS A 224 13.24 -4.43 -8.31
C HIS A 224 13.81 -5.78 -8.78
N TYR A 225 13.67 -6.84 -7.99
CA TYR A 225 14.17 -8.17 -8.34
C TYR A 225 13.27 -8.91 -9.33
N LEU A 226 11.95 -8.80 -9.18
CA LEU A 226 11.00 -9.61 -9.96
C LEU A 226 10.56 -8.96 -11.28
N ASP A 227 10.64 -7.63 -11.44
CA ASP A 227 10.19 -6.94 -12.66
C ASP A 227 10.98 -7.38 -13.92
N PRO A 228 12.32 -7.57 -13.88
CA PRO A 228 13.08 -8.08 -15.02
C PRO A 228 12.70 -9.50 -15.44
N LEU A 229 12.25 -10.34 -14.50
CA LEU A 229 11.88 -11.74 -14.71
C LEU A 229 10.36 -11.95 -14.73
N TRP A 230 9.56 -10.88 -14.71
CA TRP A 230 8.13 -10.96 -14.44
C TRP A 230 7.38 -11.84 -15.43
N HIS A 231 7.79 -11.81 -16.70
CA HIS A 231 7.19 -12.62 -17.75
C HIS A 231 7.52 -14.12 -17.62
N GLN A 232 8.65 -14.46 -17.02
CA GLN A 232 9.11 -15.85 -16.83
C GLN A 232 8.53 -16.48 -15.56
N LEU A 233 8.05 -15.67 -14.62
CA LEU A 233 7.43 -16.14 -13.38
C LEU A 233 6.07 -16.81 -13.62
N GLY A 234 5.86 -17.95 -12.97
CA GLY A 234 4.58 -18.67 -12.97
C GLY A 234 3.43 -17.87 -12.35
N SER A 235 2.19 -18.30 -12.60
CA SER A 235 0.99 -17.67 -12.02
C SER A 235 0.98 -17.73 -10.49
N LYS A 236 1.49 -18.83 -9.92
CA LYS A 236 1.58 -19.06 -8.47
C LYS A 236 2.47 -18.04 -7.75
N THR A 237 3.61 -17.67 -8.31
CA THR A 237 4.50 -16.68 -7.69
C THR A 237 3.93 -15.27 -7.79
N LYS A 238 3.24 -14.96 -8.91
CA LYS A 238 2.53 -13.69 -9.10
C LYS A 238 1.38 -13.52 -8.11
N SER A 239 0.59 -14.57 -7.85
CA SER A 239 -0.47 -14.52 -6.83
C SER A 239 0.12 -14.38 -5.43
N LEU A 240 1.18 -15.13 -5.08
CA LEU A 240 1.87 -14.98 -3.79
C LEU A 240 2.38 -13.55 -3.53
N VAL A 241 2.96 -12.88 -4.53
CA VAL A 241 3.40 -11.47 -4.38
C VAL A 241 2.23 -10.54 -4.12
N GLN A 242 1.10 -10.76 -4.79
CA GLN A 242 -0.13 -9.99 -4.54
C GLN A 242 -0.71 -10.28 -3.15
N ASP A 243 -0.67 -11.53 -2.70
CA ASP A 243 -1.13 -11.94 -1.37
C ASP A 243 -0.25 -11.36 -0.25
N LEU A 244 1.08 -11.35 -0.40
CA LEU A 244 2.00 -10.68 0.52
C LEU A 244 1.67 -9.18 0.64
N LYS A 245 1.32 -8.53 -0.48
CA LYS A 245 0.88 -7.13 -0.47
C LYS A 245 -0.44 -6.95 0.28
N ILE A 246 -1.43 -7.82 0.06
CA ILE A 246 -2.72 -7.77 0.76
C ILE A 246 -2.53 -7.99 2.26
N LEU A 247 -1.78 -9.02 2.67
CA LEU A 247 -1.51 -9.34 4.08
C LEU A 247 -0.79 -8.20 4.81
N ARG A 248 0.21 -7.59 4.17
CA ARG A 248 0.89 -6.42 4.73
C ARG A 248 -0.04 -5.22 4.87
N THR A 249 -0.88 -4.98 3.87
CA THR A 249 -1.88 -3.91 3.93
C THR A 249 -2.92 -4.19 5.04
N LEU A 250 -3.31 -5.45 5.23
CA LEU A 250 -4.21 -5.88 6.29
C LEU A 250 -3.60 -5.65 7.68
N LEU A 251 -2.30 -5.90 7.84
CA LEU A 251 -1.57 -5.63 9.08
C LEU A 251 -1.57 -4.13 9.42
N GLN A 252 -1.38 -3.25 8.42
CA GLN A 252 -1.47 -1.81 8.61
C GLN A 252 -2.90 -1.39 8.99
N TYR A 253 -3.91 -1.90 8.26
CA TYR A 253 -5.31 -1.59 8.49
C TYR A 253 -5.84 -2.06 9.85
N LEU A 254 -5.31 -3.13 10.42
CA LEU A 254 -5.65 -3.56 11.79
C LEU A 254 -5.41 -2.44 12.82
N THR A 255 -4.39 -1.60 12.61
CA THR A 255 -3.97 -0.56 13.55
C THR A 255 -4.53 0.84 13.24
N GLN A 256 -4.95 1.08 12.00
CA GLN A 256 -5.47 2.37 11.51
C GLN A 256 -6.99 2.41 11.46
N TYR A 257 -7.65 1.31 11.10
CA TYR A 257 -9.10 1.25 10.94
C TYR A 257 -9.85 0.77 12.19
N ASP A 258 -11.13 1.09 12.22
CA ASP A 258 -12.09 0.64 13.22
C ASP A 258 -12.45 -0.84 13.06
N CYS A 259 -12.95 -1.46 14.13
CA CYS A 259 -13.31 -2.88 14.17
C CYS A 259 -14.35 -3.27 13.12
N VAL A 260 -15.32 -2.39 12.84
CA VAL A 260 -16.42 -2.64 11.90
C VAL A 260 -15.93 -2.64 10.46
N THR A 261 -15.18 -1.61 10.05
CA THR A 261 -14.65 -1.53 8.68
C THR A 261 -13.58 -2.59 8.42
N PHE A 262 -12.76 -2.93 9.42
CA PHE A 262 -11.81 -4.04 9.33
C PHE A 262 -12.53 -5.37 9.10
N LEU A 263 -13.57 -5.68 9.87
CA LEU A 263 -14.36 -6.90 9.67
C LEU A 263 -15.00 -6.94 8.28
N HIS A 264 -15.59 -5.83 7.83
CA HIS A 264 -16.20 -5.76 6.51
C HIS A 264 -15.20 -6.00 5.39
N LEU A 265 -14.00 -5.41 5.49
CA LEU A 265 -12.91 -5.66 4.54
C LEU A 265 -12.54 -7.15 4.50
N LEU A 266 -12.39 -7.76 5.66
CA LEU A 266 -11.99 -9.16 5.81
C LEU A 266 -13.08 -10.11 5.25
N GLU A 267 -14.36 -9.80 5.47
CA GLU A 267 -15.48 -10.54 4.86
C GLU A 267 -15.58 -10.33 3.35
N SER A 268 -15.29 -9.12 2.86
CA SER A 268 -15.24 -8.81 1.43
C SER A 268 -14.16 -9.64 0.73
N LEU A 269 -12.96 -9.75 1.34
CA LEU A 269 -11.88 -10.61 0.84
C LEU A 269 -12.35 -12.07 0.75
N LYS A 270 -13.05 -12.59 1.77
CA LYS A 270 -13.59 -13.96 1.73
C LYS A 270 -14.59 -14.18 0.58
N VAL A 271 -15.36 -13.17 0.21
CA VAL A 271 -16.34 -13.26 -0.88
C VAL A 271 -15.67 -13.24 -2.24
N SER A 272 -14.68 -12.35 -2.46
CA SER A 272 -13.95 -12.27 -3.74
C SER A 272 -13.23 -13.57 -4.09
N GLU A 273 -12.73 -14.26 -3.08
CA GLU A 273 -11.91 -15.48 -3.21
C GLU A 273 -12.73 -16.69 -3.62
N LYS A 274 -13.97 -16.79 -3.14
CA LYS A 274 -14.90 -17.84 -3.58
C LYS A 274 -15.31 -17.71 -5.05
N ALA A 275 -15.20 -16.50 -5.60
CA ALA A 275 -15.53 -16.22 -7.00
C ALA A 275 -14.33 -16.44 -7.94
N PHE A 276 -13.09 -16.26 -7.45
CA PHE A 276 -11.85 -16.38 -8.21
C PHE A 276 -10.97 -17.47 -7.60
N GLY A 277 -11.14 -18.72 -8.02
CA GLY A 277 -10.34 -19.87 -7.54
C GLY A 277 -8.85 -19.88 -7.94
N GLN A 278 -8.19 -18.71 -8.03
CA GLN A 278 -6.80 -18.54 -8.49
C GLN A 278 -5.87 -17.92 -7.44
N ASN A 279 -6.22 -18.00 -6.15
CA ASN A 279 -5.41 -17.41 -5.09
C ASN A 279 -4.58 -18.47 -4.35
N SER A 280 -3.51 -18.03 -3.68
CA SER A 280 -2.50 -18.92 -3.06
C SER A 280 -3.01 -19.75 -1.88
N GLY A 281 -4.32 -19.75 -1.61
CA GLY A 281 -4.94 -20.65 -0.63
C GLY A 281 -4.67 -20.28 0.83
N TRP A 282 -4.09 -19.11 1.10
CA TRP A 282 -3.75 -18.70 2.47
C TRP A 282 -4.96 -18.59 3.42
N LEU A 283 -6.15 -18.41 2.85
CA LEU A 283 -7.45 -18.43 3.55
C LEU A 283 -7.90 -19.81 4.02
N PHE A 284 -7.19 -20.87 3.64
CA PHE A 284 -7.44 -22.23 4.11
C PHE A 284 -6.55 -22.63 5.28
N LEU A 285 -5.55 -21.80 5.65
CA LEU A 285 -4.75 -22.06 6.85
C LEU A 285 -5.59 -21.91 8.12
N ASP A 286 -5.29 -22.72 9.13
CA ASP A 286 -5.95 -22.62 10.43
C ASP A 286 -5.75 -21.24 11.08
N SER A 287 -4.57 -20.62 10.88
CA SER A 287 -4.29 -19.24 11.30
C SER A 287 -5.29 -18.23 10.71
N SER A 288 -5.73 -18.46 9.47
CA SER A 288 -6.75 -17.60 8.85
C SER A 288 -8.10 -17.76 9.54
N THR A 289 -8.49 -18.99 9.91
CA THR A 289 -9.76 -19.24 10.60
C THR A 289 -9.78 -18.57 11.98
N SER A 290 -8.66 -18.62 12.70
CA SER A 290 -8.45 -17.90 13.96
C SER A 290 -8.58 -16.39 13.76
N MET A 291 -7.97 -15.85 12.69
CA MET A 291 -8.10 -14.43 12.32
C MET A 291 -9.57 -14.01 12.11
N PHE A 292 -10.36 -14.79 11.35
CA PHE A 292 -11.78 -14.51 11.13
C PHE A 292 -12.61 -14.58 12.43
N LEU A 293 -12.33 -15.56 13.28
CA LEU A 293 -13.05 -15.73 14.56
C LEU A 293 -12.77 -14.55 15.49
N ASN A 294 -11.50 -14.17 15.64
CA ASN A 294 -11.09 -13.03 16.44
C ASN A 294 -11.58 -11.70 15.85
N ALA A 295 -11.63 -11.54 14.53
CA ALA A 295 -12.21 -10.34 13.93
C ALA A 295 -13.72 -10.23 14.20
N ARG A 296 -14.44 -11.35 14.19
CA ARG A 296 -15.88 -11.38 14.51
C ARG A 296 -16.16 -11.08 15.97
N SER A 297 -15.37 -11.64 16.88
CA SER A 297 -15.55 -11.42 18.33
C SER A 297 -15.38 -9.95 18.74
N ARG A 298 -14.69 -9.13 17.94
CA ARG A 298 -14.54 -7.66 18.14
C ARG A 298 -15.76 -6.82 17.78
N VAL A 299 -16.74 -7.39 17.08
CA VAL A 299 -17.96 -6.69 16.65
C VAL A 299 -19.20 -7.35 17.24
N TYR A 300 -19.21 -8.69 17.31
CA TYR A 300 -20.30 -9.43 17.91
C TYR A 300 -19.83 -10.67 18.65
N ARG A 301 -20.48 -10.93 19.77
CA ARG A 301 -20.44 -12.24 20.43
C ARG A 301 -21.61 -13.07 19.94
N LEU A 302 -21.32 -14.31 19.52
CA LEU A 302 -22.36 -15.33 19.36
C LEU A 302 -22.79 -15.73 20.78
N SER A 303 -24.09 -15.62 21.10
CA SER A 303 -24.60 -16.12 22.38
C SER A 303 -24.44 -17.64 22.38
N GLU A 304 -23.50 -18.16 23.16
CA GLU A 304 -23.49 -19.58 23.52
C GLU A 304 -24.46 -19.79 24.69
N ASP A 305 -25.76 -19.71 24.41
CA ASP A 305 -26.76 -20.16 25.36
C ASP A 305 -27.24 -21.56 24.96
N ASN A 306 -26.86 -22.55 25.79
CA ASN A 306 -27.42 -23.90 25.92
C ASN A 306 -26.69 -25.11 25.29
N ALA A 307 -25.36 -25.18 25.30
CA ALA A 307 -24.65 -26.42 24.93
C ALA A 307 -24.44 -27.43 26.09
N SER A 308 -24.67 -27.06 27.36
CA SER A 308 -24.34 -27.91 28.52
C SER A 308 -25.50 -28.62 29.22
N LYS A 309 -26.75 -28.49 28.75
CA LYS A 309 -27.91 -29.25 29.29
C LYS A 309 -28.86 -29.75 28.20
N LYS A 310 -28.50 -30.84 27.51
CA LYS A 310 -29.42 -31.88 27.00
C LYS A 310 -28.63 -32.94 26.20
N LYS A 311 -28.09 -33.92 26.91
CA LYS A 311 -27.88 -35.27 26.35
C LYS A 311 -29.17 -36.06 26.58
N LYS A 312 -29.95 -36.29 25.52
CA LYS A 312 -30.74 -37.51 25.19
C LYS A 312 -31.87 -37.16 24.19
N GLY A 313 -31.88 -37.85 23.04
CA GLY A 313 -33.10 -38.15 22.27
C GLY A 313 -33.31 -37.42 20.93
N SER A 314 -32.85 -38.08 19.86
CA SER A 314 -33.48 -38.27 18.53
C SER A 314 -34.04 -37.11 17.67
N GLU A 315 -33.47 -37.07 16.47
CA GLU A 315 -34.09 -37.00 15.12
C GLU A 315 -34.44 -35.67 14.43
N LYS A 316 -34.17 -35.72 13.13
CA LYS A 316 -33.99 -34.63 12.17
C LYS A 316 -35.33 -34.18 11.60
N THR A 317 -35.72 -32.92 11.79
CA THR A 317 -36.34 -32.06 10.77
C THR A 317 -36.42 -30.63 11.31
N GLU A 318 -36.29 -29.63 10.42
CA GLU A 318 -36.37 -28.18 10.71
C GLU A 318 -35.11 -27.47 11.29
N VAL A 319 -34.07 -27.28 10.47
CA VAL A 319 -32.88 -26.45 10.83
C VAL A 319 -32.64 -25.30 9.85
N LYS A 320 -33.67 -24.82 9.13
CA LYS A 320 -33.51 -23.70 8.17
C LYS A 320 -33.98 -22.32 8.64
N GLU A 321 -34.66 -22.20 9.79
CA GLU A 321 -35.22 -20.90 10.23
C GLU A 321 -34.71 -20.39 11.59
N ALA A 322 -33.73 -21.06 12.22
CA ALA A 322 -33.15 -20.64 13.50
C ALA A 322 -31.79 -19.90 13.37
N ARG A 323 -31.59 -19.12 12.30
CA ARG A 323 -30.31 -18.41 12.03
C ARG A 323 -30.25 -16.98 12.57
N GLU A 324 -31.20 -16.59 13.40
CA GLU A 324 -31.16 -15.35 14.18
C GLU A 324 -30.85 -15.65 15.65
N GLN A 325 -29.72 -16.30 15.90
CA GLN A 325 -29.09 -16.20 17.22
C GLN A 325 -28.82 -14.72 17.46
N LYS A 326 -29.44 -14.11 18.48
CA LYS A 326 -29.24 -12.71 18.86
C LYS A 326 -27.74 -12.44 19.04
N ARG A 327 -27.11 -11.88 18.02
CA ARG A 327 -25.71 -11.44 18.05
C ARG A 327 -25.63 -10.27 19.02
N GLN A 328 -24.99 -10.45 20.17
CA GLN A 328 -24.75 -9.34 21.07
C GLN A 328 -23.66 -8.48 20.46
N LEU A 329 -23.98 -7.22 20.17
CA LEU A 329 -23.03 -6.24 19.65
C LEU A 329 -22.03 -5.89 20.75
N VAL A 330 -20.79 -6.29 20.57
CA VAL A 330 -19.66 -5.90 21.42
C VAL A 330 -18.75 -5.11 20.50
N LEU A 331 -18.96 -3.80 20.43
CA LEU A 331 -18.15 -2.91 19.61
C LEU A 331 -16.92 -2.50 20.43
N GLU A 332 -15.81 -3.17 20.18
CA GLU A 332 -14.55 -2.83 20.83
C GLU A 332 -14.06 -1.45 20.36
N SER A 333 -13.81 -0.54 21.30
CA SER A 333 -13.13 0.72 21.05
C SER A 333 -11.62 0.51 20.92
N SER A 334 -10.99 1.24 19.98
CA SER A 334 -9.54 1.25 19.87
C SER A 334 -8.90 1.85 21.13
N PRO A 335 -7.89 1.19 21.75
CA PRO A 335 -7.15 1.75 22.89
C PRO A 335 -6.49 3.11 22.59
N LYS A 336 -6.18 3.39 21.32
CA LYS A 336 -5.61 4.69 20.90
C LYS A 336 -6.59 5.84 21.09
N TRP A 337 -7.89 5.59 20.89
CA TRP A 337 -8.91 6.62 21.04
C TRP A 337 -9.12 6.98 22.50
N GLU A 338 -9.10 5.98 23.38
CA GLU A 338 -9.17 6.18 24.83
C GLU A 338 -7.98 6.99 25.34
N ALA A 339 -6.75 6.59 24.97
CA ALA A 339 -5.54 7.33 25.34
C ALA A 339 -5.53 8.77 24.78
N LEU A 340 -5.98 8.97 23.54
CA LEU A 340 -6.12 10.31 22.97
C LEU A 340 -7.12 11.17 23.77
N GLY A 341 -8.25 10.57 24.17
CA GLY A 341 -9.24 11.24 24.99
C GLY A 341 -8.72 11.62 26.38
N GLU A 342 -7.86 10.80 26.98
CA GLU A 342 -7.19 11.11 28.25
C GLU A 342 -6.24 12.30 28.11
N VAL A 343 -5.35 12.27 27.11
CA VAL A 343 -4.38 13.33 26.84
C VAL A 343 -5.06 14.67 26.52
N LEU A 344 -6.14 14.65 25.72
CA LEU A 344 -6.86 15.89 25.40
C LEU A 344 -7.53 16.50 26.65
N LYS A 345 -8.05 15.67 27.56
CA LYS A 345 -8.63 16.15 28.83
C LYS A 345 -7.56 16.67 29.78
N GLU A 346 -6.37 16.07 29.77
CA GLU A 346 -5.22 16.55 30.53
C GLU A 346 -4.78 17.94 30.03
N ILE A 347 -4.60 18.09 28.71
CA ILE A 347 -4.26 19.36 28.08
C ILE A 347 -5.34 20.42 28.33
N GLU A 348 -6.62 20.05 28.29
CA GLU A 348 -7.72 20.97 28.62
C GLU A 348 -7.62 21.48 30.06
N LYS A 349 -7.33 20.59 31.03
CA LYS A 349 -7.10 20.98 32.43
C LYS A 349 -5.86 21.84 32.61
N GLU A 350 -4.77 21.53 31.91
CA GLU A 350 -3.54 22.32 31.95
C GLU A 350 -3.76 23.73 31.41
N ASN A 351 -4.52 23.86 30.30
CA ASN A 351 -4.91 25.15 29.75
C ASN A 351 -5.80 25.95 30.71
N ALA A 352 -6.77 25.30 31.36
CA ALA A 352 -7.64 25.94 32.36
C ALA A 352 -6.88 26.40 33.60
N ASN A 353 -5.87 25.65 34.04
CA ASN A 353 -5.03 26.03 35.17
C ASN A 353 -3.99 27.11 34.80
N SER A 354 -3.66 27.25 33.51
CA SER A 354 -2.62 28.15 33.00
C SER A 354 -3.13 29.52 32.53
N GLU A 355 -4.37 29.90 32.88
CA GLU A 355 -5.00 31.19 32.54
C GLU A 355 -4.12 32.42 32.88
N ALA A 356 -3.13 32.29 33.77
CA ALA A 356 -2.28 33.38 34.23
C ALA A 356 -1.07 33.75 33.33
N LEU A 357 -0.62 32.93 32.38
CA LEU A 357 0.61 33.24 31.59
C LEU A 357 0.66 32.76 30.13
N GLY A 358 -0.26 31.90 29.67
CA GLY A 358 -0.06 31.12 28.44
C GLY A 358 -1.00 31.34 27.25
N GLY A 359 -1.99 32.22 27.30
CA GLY A 359 -2.97 32.37 26.20
C GLY A 359 -3.75 31.08 25.87
N PRO A 360 -4.65 31.08 24.86
CA PRO A 360 -5.33 29.87 24.44
C PRO A 360 -4.36 28.96 23.68
N GLY A 361 -3.86 27.92 24.35
CA GLY A 361 -3.04 26.88 23.73
C GLY A 361 -3.74 26.28 22.51
N ARG A 362 -3.01 26.12 21.40
CA ARG A 362 -3.52 25.49 20.17
C ARG A 362 -2.97 24.07 20.06
N VAL A 363 -3.87 23.11 19.89
CA VAL A 363 -3.52 21.70 19.67
C VAL A 363 -3.70 21.36 18.20
N LEU A 364 -2.66 20.80 17.57
CA LEU A 364 -2.70 20.26 16.21
C LEU A 364 -2.48 18.75 16.27
N VAL A 365 -3.54 17.98 16.05
CA VAL A 365 -3.48 16.52 15.96
C VAL A 365 -3.21 16.11 14.52
N CYS A 366 -2.10 15.41 14.29
CA CYS A 366 -1.71 14.90 12.98
C CYS A 366 -2.00 13.39 12.88
N ALA A 367 -2.53 12.95 11.73
CA ALA A 367 -2.71 11.54 11.42
C ALA A 367 -2.14 11.22 10.03
N SER A 368 -2.02 9.93 9.68
CA SER A 368 -1.38 9.50 8.43
C SER A 368 -2.23 9.77 7.19
N ASP A 369 -3.55 9.58 7.29
CA ASP A 369 -4.44 9.57 6.13
C ASP A 369 -5.68 10.45 6.36
N ASP A 370 -6.19 11.11 5.32
CA ASP A 370 -7.39 11.97 5.40
C ASP A 370 -8.61 11.22 5.93
N ARG A 371 -8.72 9.93 5.61
CA ARG A 371 -9.76 9.05 6.15
C ARG A 371 -9.64 8.95 7.67
N THR A 372 -8.43 8.71 8.19
CA THR A 372 -8.22 8.63 9.65
C THR A 372 -8.50 9.97 10.33
N CYS A 373 -8.16 11.09 9.69
CA CYS A 373 -8.53 12.43 10.17
C CYS A 373 -10.05 12.60 10.27
N ALA A 374 -10.81 12.17 9.25
CA ALA A 374 -12.27 12.22 9.27
C ALA A 374 -12.86 11.32 10.38
N GLN A 375 -12.31 10.12 10.56
CA GLN A 375 -12.72 9.21 11.64
C GLN A 375 -12.46 9.80 13.03
N LEU A 376 -11.27 10.39 13.25
CA LEU A 376 -10.93 11.05 14.51
C LEU A 376 -11.84 12.27 14.77
N LYS A 377 -12.16 13.05 13.73
CA LYS A 377 -13.10 14.17 13.84
C LYS A 377 -14.50 13.72 14.26
N GLU A 378 -15.02 12.64 13.66
CA GLU A 378 -16.32 12.07 14.04
C GLU A 378 -16.29 11.48 15.45
N TYR A 379 -15.19 10.81 15.82
CA TYR A 379 -14.98 10.29 17.17
C TYR A 379 -15.02 11.40 18.23
N ILE A 380 -14.29 12.50 18.03
CA ILE A 380 -14.23 13.61 18.98
C ILE A 380 -15.59 14.34 19.10
N THR A 381 -16.38 14.39 18.02
CA THR A 381 -17.66 15.12 18.01
C THR A 381 -18.85 14.30 18.54
N LEU A 382 -18.91 12.99 18.24
CA LEU A 382 -20.06 12.12 18.56
C LEU A 382 -19.78 11.15 19.71
N GLY A 383 -18.52 10.86 20.02
CA GLY A 383 -18.10 9.84 20.97
C GLY A 383 -17.97 8.43 20.37
N ALA A 384 -17.28 7.55 21.09
CA ALA A 384 -16.88 6.21 20.63
C ALA A 384 -18.07 5.32 20.23
N GLU A 385 -19.04 5.19 21.13
CA GLU A 385 -20.15 4.23 20.99
C GLU A 385 -21.13 4.65 19.89
N ALA A 386 -21.45 5.94 19.83
CA ALA A 386 -22.35 6.49 18.82
C ALA A 386 -21.76 6.35 17.41
N TYR A 387 -20.45 6.63 17.25
CA TYR A 387 -19.74 6.45 15.99
C TYR A 387 -19.74 4.99 15.52
N LEU A 388 -19.36 4.05 16.41
CA LEU A 388 -19.31 2.62 16.07
C LEU A 388 -20.70 2.06 15.76
N THR A 389 -21.73 2.45 16.51
CA THR A 389 -23.12 2.01 16.27
C THR A 389 -23.64 2.54 14.93
N ARG A 390 -23.33 3.79 14.58
CA ARG A 390 -23.69 4.38 13.28
C ARG A 390 -23.00 3.67 12.13
N LEU A 391 -21.70 3.39 12.26
CA LEU A 391 -20.95 2.63 11.26
C LEU A 391 -21.53 1.24 11.06
N TYR A 392 -21.79 0.56 12.19
CA TYR A 392 -22.37 -0.76 12.23
C TYR A 392 -23.70 -0.83 11.45
N ASN A 393 -24.61 0.11 11.72
CA ASN A 393 -25.89 0.20 11.02
C ASN A 393 -25.72 0.52 9.53
N ARG A 394 -24.71 1.30 9.16
CA ARG A 394 -24.45 1.61 7.74
C ARG A 394 -23.91 0.41 6.97
N THR A 395 -23.01 -0.37 7.56
CA THR A 395 -22.34 -1.49 6.88
C THR A 395 -23.17 -2.76 6.87
N PHE A 396 -23.83 -3.09 7.99
CA PHE A 396 -24.58 -4.34 8.14
C PHE A 396 -26.10 -4.13 8.18
N GLY A 397 -26.59 -2.91 8.45
CA GLY A 397 -28.02 -2.59 8.48
C GLY A 397 -28.63 -2.33 7.10
N SER A 398 -27.83 -2.02 6.08
CA SER A 398 -28.34 -1.82 4.72
C SER A 398 -28.93 -3.10 4.10
N ASP A 399 -28.50 -4.28 4.54
CA ASP A 399 -29.08 -5.57 4.11
C ASP A 399 -30.49 -5.80 4.66
N LYS A 400 -30.90 -5.10 5.73
CA LYS A 400 -32.25 -5.20 6.30
C LYS A 400 -33.25 -4.20 5.71
N ASN A 401 -32.77 -3.09 5.16
CA ASN A 401 -33.61 -2.01 4.63
C ASN A 401 -33.76 -2.03 3.09
N ALA A 402 -33.18 -3.00 2.40
CA ALA A 402 -33.40 -3.21 0.96
C ALA A 402 -34.80 -3.79 0.63
N SER A 403 -35.62 -4.13 1.63
CA SER A 403 -37.00 -4.62 1.48
C SER A 403 -38.01 -3.69 2.16
N ALA A 404 -38.05 -2.41 1.79
CA ALA A 404 -39.21 -1.55 2.00
C ALA A 404 -39.24 -0.42 0.95
N PRO A 405 -40.39 -0.10 0.34
CA PRO A 405 -40.48 0.83 -0.78
C PRO A 405 -40.29 2.27 -0.30
N GLY A 406 -39.50 3.04 -1.05
CA GLY A 406 -39.15 4.42 -0.73
C GLY A 406 -40.36 5.38 -0.66
N PRO A 407 -40.24 6.50 0.07
CA PRO A 407 -41.30 7.49 0.20
C PRO A 407 -41.47 8.25 -1.12
N LYS A 408 -42.71 8.30 -1.62
CA LYS A 408 -43.13 9.15 -2.73
C LYS A 408 -43.11 10.61 -2.27
N ASN A 409 -42.37 11.46 -2.97
CA ASN A 409 -42.63 12.90 -3.01
C ASN A 409 -42.72 13.39 -4.47
N GLN A 410 -43.76 14.17 -4.70
CA GLN A 410 -44.25 14.70 -5.97
C GLN A 410 -43.40 15.89 -6.48
N ARG A 411 -43.23 16.02 -7.80
CA ARG A 411 -43.82 17.08 -8.66
C ARG A 411 -43.08 17.25 -10.01
N GLU A 412 -43.86 16.95 -11.05
CA GLU A 412 -44.02 17.63 -12.35
C GLU A 412 -42.91 18.48 -12.98
N ALA A 413 -42.59 18.15 -14.25
CA ALA A 413 -42.47 19.12 -15.33
C ALA A 413 -42.89 18.47 -16.67
N LYS A 414 -43.83 19.11 -17.39
CA LYS A 414 -44.38 18.72 -18.69
C LYS A 414 -43.48 19.16 -19.86
N ALA A 415 -43.39 18.36 -20.92
CA ALA A 415 -43.38 18.84 -22.31
C ALA A 415 -43.68 17.71 -23.32
N HIS A 416 -44.46 18.05 -24.36
CA HIS A 416 -44.88 17.34 -25.58
C HIS A 416 -43.73 16.59 -26.32
N ASP A 417 -43.94 15.56 -27.16
CA ASP A 417 -44.87 15.49 -28.30
C ASP A 417 -45.04 14.04 -28.86
N LYS A 418 -45.99 13.92 -29.80
CA LYS A 418 -46.72 12.75 -30.31
C LYS A 418 -46.02 11.87 -31.38
N ASN A 419 -46.70 10.73 -31.62
CA ASN A 419 -46.77 9.87 -32.83
C ASN A 419 -45.72 8.75 -32.94
N GLY A 420 -46.05 7.48 -33.24
CA GLY A 420 -47.32 6.84 -33.54
C GLY A 420 -47.10 5.40 -34.05
N ARG A 421 -48.19 4.62 -34.07
CA ARG A 421 -48.48 3.39 -34.84
C ARG A 421 -47.86 2.03 -34.44
N GLU A 422 -48.77 1.23 -33.88
CA GLU A 422 -49.07 -0.21 -33.91
C GLU A 422 -48.56 -1.14 -35.06
N PRO A 423 -48.69 -2.49 -34.90
CA PRO A 423 -47.71 -3.54 -35.26
C PRO A 423 -48.00 -4.25 -36.61
N PRO A 424 -47.24 -5.31 -36.98
CA PRO A 424 -47.82 -6.67 -36.83
C PRO A 424 -46.84 -7.86 -36.64
N ALA A 425 -47.49 -9.01 -36.50
CA ALA A 425 -47.10 -10.35 -36.09
C ALA A 425 -46.27 -11.25 -37.06
N LYS A 426 -45.70 -12.31 -36.45
CA LYS A 426 -45.50 -13.71 -36.93
C LYS A 426 -44.42 -14.03 -38.00
N ARG A 427 -43.45 -14.86 -37.59
CA ARG A 427 -42.94 -16.10 -38.25
C ARG A 427 -42.03 -16.83 -37.23
N ALA A 428 -42.48 -17.93 -36.63
CA ALA A 428 -42.33 -19.34 -37.04
C ALA A 428 -41.08 -20.02 -36.43
N LYS A 429 -41.32 -21.07 -35.63
CA LYS A 429 -40.35 -21.98 -34.99
C LYS A 429 -39.53 -22.77 -36.03
N PRO A 430 -38.38 -23.31 -35.63
CA PRO A 430 -38.28 -24.78 -35.63
C PRO A 430 -37.72 -25.37 -34.32
N GLU A 431 -38.14 -26.60 -34.05
CA GLU A 431 -37.80 -27.46 -32.91
C GLU A 431 -36.35 -27.98 -32.93
N PRO A 432 -35.82 -28.46 -31.77
CA PRO A 432 -34.41 -28.78 -31.59
C PRO A 432 -34.08 -30.22 -32.02
N SER A 433 -32.99 -30.37 -32.76
CA SER A 433 -32.35 -31.66 -33.03
C SER A 433 -31.49 -32.11 -31.85
N LYS A 434 -31.71 -33.35 -31.40
CA LYS A 434 -30.94 -34.06 -30.38
C LYS A 434 -29.45 -34.16 -30.75
N PRO A 435 -28.53 -34.05 -29.78
CA PRO A 435 -27.27 -34.79 -29.83
C PRO A 435 -27.18 -35.87 -28.75
N LYS A 436 -26.45 -36.90 -29.13
CA LYS A 436 -26.27 -38.21 -28.50
C LYS A 436 -25.58 -38.13 -27.13
N SER A 437 -25.90 -39.10 -26.29
CA SER A 437 -25.28 -39.39 -25.00
C SER A 437 -23.75 -39.51 -25.08
N ARG A 438 -23.04 -38.62 -24.38
CA ARG A 438 -21.68 -38.87 -23.89
C ARG A 438 -21.71 -38.83 -22.37
N LYS A 439 -21.33 -39.94 -21.76
CA LYS A 439 -21.22 -40.15 -20.31
C LYS A 439 -20.39 -39.01 -19.70
N LYS A 440 -20.97 -38.26 -18.75
CA LYS A 440 -20.22 -37.38 -17.85
C LYS A 440 -19.35 -38.27 -16.97
N LYS A 441 -18.03 -38.22 -17.14
CA LYS A 441 -17.10 -38.67 -16.10
C LYS A 441 -17.26 -37.69 -14.94
N ALA A 442 -17.56 -38.21 -13.75
CA ALA A 442 -17.50 -37.43 -12.52
C ALA A 442 -16.04 -37.02 -12.32
N GLU A 443 -15.77 -35.72 -12.31
CA GLU A 443 -14.47 -35.18 -11.94
C GLU A 443 -14.31 -35.37 -10.42
N LEU A 444 -13.47 -36.33 -10.05
CA LEU A 444 -13.09 -36.61 -8.67
C LEU A 444 -12.21 -35.47 -8.14
N THR A 445 -12.47 -35.02 -6.92
CA THR A 445 -11.68 -33.98 -6.25
C THR A 445 -10.29 -34.47 -5.87
N LEU A 446 -9.30 -33.57 -5.91
CA LEU A 446 -7.85 -33.82 -5.77
C LEU A 446 -7.46 -34.65 -4.53
N THR A 447 -8.23 -34.57 -3.44
CA THR A 447 -8.07 -35.37 -2.22
C THR A 447 -8.34 -36.87 -2.40
N GLN A 448 -9.16 -37.24 -3.40
CA GLN A 448 -9.44 -38.64 -3.73
C GLN A 448 -8.41 -39.25 -4.69
N MET A 449 -7.56 -38.43 -5.33
CA MET A 449 -6.44 -38.90 -6.15
C MET A 449 -5.15 -39.11 -5.34
N LEU A 450 -4.95 -38.33 -4.27
CA LEU A 450 -3.81 -38.50 -3.35
C LEU A 450 -3.90 -39.80 -2.55
N ASN A 451 -5.05 -40.07 -1.91
CA ASN A 451 -5.23 -41.33 -1.17
C ASN A 451 -5.13 -42.59 -2.03
N ARG A 452 -5.45 -42.50 -3.33
CA ARG A 452 -5.35 -43.66 -4.24
C ARG A 452 -3.93 -43.91 -4.70
N LYS A 453 -3.13 -42.86 -4.91
CA LYS A 453 -1.69 -43.00 -5.21
C LYS A 453 -0.89 -43.47 -4.00
N GLU A 454 -1.25 -43.02 -2.80
CA GLU A 454 -0.64 -43.53 -1.56
C GLU A 454 -0.97 -45.02 -1.34
N GLN A 455 -2.22 -45.45 -1.61
CA GLN A 455 -2.60 -46.86 -1.53
C GLN A 455 -2.02 -47.74 -2.66
N GLU A 456 -1.75 -47.18 -3.83
CA GLU A 456 -1.09 -47.88 -4.93
C GLU A 456 0.43 -47.98 -4.68
N ASN A 457 1.07 -46.96 -4.10
CA ASN A 457 2.50 -47.01 -3.73
C ASN A 457 2.77 -47.98 -2.57
N ILE A 458 1.93 -48.00 -1.52
CA ILE A 458 2.10 -48.93 -0.39
C ILE A 458 1.99 -50.39 -0.86
N LYS A 459 1.16 -50.66 -1.88
CA LYS A 459 1.04 -52.01 -2.46
C LYS A 459 2.23 -52.43 -3.31
N VAL A 460 2.90 -51.47 -3.96
CA VAL A 460 4.12 -51.76 -4.73
C VAL A 460 5.29 -51.98 -3.77
N GLU A 461 5.39 -51.21 -2.70
CA GLU A 461 6.40 -51.44 -1.64
C GLU A 461 6.18 -52.79 -0.92
N GLU A 462 4.92 -53.19 -0.64
CA GLU A 462 4.60 -54.52 -0.07
C GLU A 462 4.77 -55.69 -1.06
N GLU A 463 4.84 -55.44 -2.37
CA GLU A 463 5.14 -56.45 -3.40
C GLU A 463 6.66 -56.57 -3.62
N GLU A 464 7.40 -55.45 -3.61
CA GLU A 464 8.87 -55.43 -3.67
C GLU A 464 9.51 -56.06 -2.42
N GLU A 465 9.00 -55.80 -1.21
CA GLU A 465 9.50 -56.45 0.02
C GLU A 465 9.27 -57.97 0.04
N LYS A 466 8.24 -58.48 -0.66
CA LYS A 466 7.99 -59.93 -0.76
C LYS A 466 8.83 -60.61 -1.82
N GLU A 467 9.15 -59.92 -2.92
CA GLU A 467 10.09 -60.42 -3.92
C GLU A 467 11.52 -60.46 -3.34
N GLU A 468 11.91 -59.50 -2.49
CA GLU A 468 13.20 -59.53 -1.79
C GLU A 468 13.27 -60.66 -0.73
N GLU A 469 12.20 -60.94 0.02
CA GLU A 469 12.15 -62.07 0.96
C GLU A 469 12.17 -63.45 0.25
N GLU A 470 11.53 -63.57 -0.93
CA GLU A 470 11.58 -64.81 -1.73
C GLU A 470 12.94 -65.03 -2.41
N GLU A 471 13.66 -63.97 -2.80
CA GLU A 471 15.03 -64.08 -3.33
C GLU A 471 16.07 -64.42 -2.24
N GLU A 472 15.89 -63.95 -0.99
CA GLU A 472 16.76 -64.32 0.13
C GLU A 472 16.57 -65.78 0.59
N GLU A 473 15.35 -66.34 0.49
CA GLU A 473 15.09 -67.76 0.80
C GLU A 473 15.63 -68.73 -0.27
N GLU A 474 15.73 -68.32 -1.55
CA GLU A 474 16.33 -69.15 -2.61
C GLU A 474 17.87 -69.17 -2.59
N GLU A 475 18.54 -68.21 -1.94
CA GLU A 475 20.00 -68.22 -1.79
C GLU A 475 20.50 -69.04 -0.58
N GLU A 476 19.62 -69.44 0.35
CA GLU A 476 19.96 -70.23 1.55
C GLU A 476 19.65 -71.76 1.45
N GLU A 477 19.12 -72.28 0.33
CA GLU A 477 18.92 -73.73 0.09
C GLU A 477 19.99 -74.43 -0.79
#